data_AF-A0A955PH78-F1
#
_entry.id   AF-A0A955PH78-F1
#
_cell.length_a   1.000
_cell.length_b   1.000
_cell.length_c   1.000
_cell.angle_alpha   90.00
_cell.angle_beta   90.00
_cell.angle_gamma   90.00
#
_symmetry.space_group_name_H-M   'P 1'
#
loop_
_entity.id
_entity.type
_entity.pdbx_description
1 polymer ?
#
loop_
_entity_poly.entity_id
_entity_poly.type
_entity_poly.pdbx_seq_one_letter_code
_entity_poly.pdbx_strand_id
1 'polypeptide(L)'
;YGEKLSGMIRKALLVLLMLLVLLPSLRIYPHNLVYYSPLIGGPKGAHAAGFELEYLGVTLHQLNPVLAENARPGDILLLAGANAVVHPDPNESWPPFPNGILVADFKLLNDFEKYFPGFDLKRHQVFAILSSRYADLRETGELVLEKVPALATVEYDGERLFSLHRIPERFVKELPTRIEEDKTTP
;
A
#
# COMPACT_ATOMS: atom_id res chain seq x y z
N TYR A 1 30.06 -44.49 24.09
CA TYR A 1 29.54 -43.78 22.89
C TYR A 1 28.10 -43.28 23.05
N GLY A 2 27.19 -44.03 23.70
CA GLY A 2 25.78 -43.62 23.87
C GLY A 2 25.53 -42.33 24.65
N GLU A 3 26.28 -42.04 25.72
CA GLU A 3 26.06 -40.84 26.53
C GLU A 3 26.47 -39.53 25.84
N LYS A 4 27.57 -39.54 25.07
CA LYS A 4 27.98 -38.37 24.28
C LYS A 4 26.97 -38.06 23.17
N LEU A 5 26.43 -39.09 22.52
CA LEU A 5 25.40 -38.93 21.48
C LEU A 5 24.08 -38.42 22.07
N SER A 6 23.68 -38.96 23.23
CA SER A 6 22.48 -38.51 23.97
C SER A 6 22.58 -37.04 24.40
N GLY A 7 23.74 -36.62 24.92
CA GLY A 7 23.97 -35.22 25.30
C GLY A 7 23.95 -34.26 24.10
N MET A 8 24.44 -34.70 22.94
CA MET A 8 24.42 -33.92 21.70
C MET A 8 23.00 -33.75 21.16
N ILE A 9 22.23 -34.85 21.14
CA ILE A 9 20.82 -34.83 20.71
C ILE A 9 19.99 -33.92 21.62
N ARG A 10 20.17 -33.99 22.94
CA ARG A 10 19.47 -33.10 23.88
C ARG A 10 19.78 -31.63 23.64
N LYS A 11 21.04 -31.28 23.42
CA LYS A 11 21.44 -29.89 23.11
C LYS A 11 20.84 -29.42 21.78
N ALA A 12 20.87 -30.26 20.75
CA ALA A 12 20.28 -29.95 19.45
C ALA A 12 18.75 -29.73 19.57
N LEU A 13 18.05 -30.58 20.32
CA LEU A 13 16.62 -30.42 20.57
C LEU A 13 16.32 -29.11 21.30
N LEU A 14 17.15 -28.74 22.29
CA LEU A 14 16.94 -27.55 23.10
C LEU A 14 17.18 -26.26 22.28
N VAL A 15 18.17 -26.27 21.38
CA VAL A 15 18.40 -25.18 20.40
C VAL A 15 17.23 -25.09 19.41
N LEU A 16 16.74 -26.22 18.90
CA LEU A 16 15.59 -26.24 17.99
C LEU A 16 14.32 -25.70 18.68
N LEU A 17 14.10 -26.08 19.95
CA LEU A 17 12.97 -25.60 20.73
C LEU A 17 13.06 -24.09 20.98
N MET A 18 14.26 -23.57 21.29
CA MET A 18 14.47 -22.13 21.42
C MET A 18 14.24 -21.40 20.10
N LEU A 19 14.72 -21.94 18.98
CA LEU A 19 14.45 -21.36 17.65
C LEU A 19 12.94 -21.32 17.35
N LEU A 20 12.21 -22.39 17.66
CA LEU A 20 10.75 -22.45 17.48
C LEU A 20 9.99 -21.45 18.37
N VAL A 21 10.48 -21.14 19.57
CA VAL A 21 9.90 -20.13 20.46
C VAL A 21 10.24 -18.71 20.02
N LEU A 22 11.43 -18.50 19.44
CA LEU A 22 11.89 -17.20 18.93
C LEU A 22 11.33 -16.87 17.54
N LEU A 23 11.00 -17.89 16.74
CA LEU A 23 10.49 -17.75 15.37
C LEU A 23 9.21 -16.91 15.25
N PRO A 24 8.20 -17.01 16.15
CA PRO A 24 7.04 -16.12 16.15
C PRO A 24 7.33 -14.69 16.62
N SER A 25 8.42 -14.51 17.39
CA SER A 25 8.84 -13.19 17.91
C SER A 25 9.59 -12.39 16.85
N LEU A 26 10.30 -13.09 15.97
CA LEU A 26 10.65 -12.57 14.66
C LEU A 26 9.32 -12.50 13.92
N ARG A 27 8.77 -11.31 13.68
CA ARG A 27 7.56 -11.13 12.86
C ARG A 27 7.89 -11.46 11.39
N ILE A 28 8.20 -12.73 11.13
CA ILE A 28 8.48 -13.26 9.80
C ILE A 28 7.11 -13.52 9.21
N TYR A 29 6.57 -12.49 8.59
CA TYR A 29 5.34 -12.64 7.87
C TYR A 29 5.57 -13.62 6.70
N PRO A 30 4.74 -14.67 6.56
CA PRO A 30 4.91 -15.68 5.51
C PRO A 30 5.04 -15.08 4.10
N HIS A 31 4.38 -13.94 3.86
CA HIS A 31 4.48 -13.18 2.61
C HIS A 31 5.87 -12.60 2.34
N ASN A 32 6.58 -12.12 3.37
CA ASN A 32 7.96 -11.63 3.22
C ASN A 32 8.92 -12.76 2.82
N LEU A 33 8.70 -13.98 3.30
CA LEU A 33 9.51 -15.14 2.90
C LEU A 33 9.28 -15.54 1.45
N VAL A 34 8.05 -15.43 0.97
CA VAL A 34 7.67 -15.75 -0.42
C VAL A 34 8.23 -14.69 -1.37
N TYR A 35 8.04 -13.40 -1.05
CA TYR A 35 8.42 -12.28 -1.91
C TYR A 35 9.93 -12.04 -2.02
N TYR A 36 10.68 -12.23 -0.92
CA TYR A 36 12.16 -12.13 -0.90
C TYR A 36 12.85 -13.49 -1.06
N SER A 37 12.09 -14.54 -1.37
CA SER A 37 12.67 -15.84 -1.67
C SER A 37 13.55 -15.75 -2.92
N PRO A 38 14.78 -16.31 -2.87
CA PRO A 38 15.55 -16.57 -4.09
C PRO A 38 14.77 -17.43 -5.10
N LEU A 39 13.82 -18.25 -4.63
CA LEU A 39 12.98 -19.12 -5.49
C LEU A 39 11.96 -18.33 -6.32
N ILE A 40 11.58 -17.15 -5.85
CA ILE A 40 10.67 -16.23 -6.55
C ILE A 40 11.46 -15.11 -7.22
N GLY A 41 12.80 -15.10 -7.13
CA GLY A 41 13.62 -14.09 -7.79
C GLY A 41 13.50 -12.70 -7.17
N GLY A 42 13.16 -12.64 -5.88
CA GLY A 42 12.94 -11.40 -5.16
C GLY A 42 11.77 -10.59 -5.74
N PRO A 43 11.78 -9.26 -5.55
CA PRO A 43 10.69 -8.40 -5.98
C PRO A 43 10.32 -8.50 -7.46
N LYS A 44 11.28 -8.79 -8.34
CA LYS A 44 11.02 -8.92 -9.78
C LYS A 44 10.19 -10.15 -10.14
N GLY A 45 10.44 -11.30 -9.51
CA GLY A 45 9.62 -12.48 -9.79
C GLY A 45 8.40 -12.58 -8.88
N ALA A 46 8.38 -11.91 -7.73
CA ALA A 46 7.15 -11.73 -6.96
C ALA A 46 6.17 -10.78 -7.66
N HIS A 47 6.71 -9.77 -8.34
CA HIS A 47 6.05 -8.98 -9.37
C HIS A 47 5.56 -9.87 -10.53
N ALA A 48 6.38 -10.73 -11.11
CA ALA A 48 5.93 -11.66 -12.17
C ALA A 48 4.80 -12.61 -11.70
N ALA A 49 4.73 -12.90 -10.40
CA ALA A 49 3.76 -13.81 -9.80
C ALA A 49 2.48 -13.13 -9.24
N GLY A 50 2.42 -11.78 -9.19
CA GLY A 50 1.20 -11.04 -8.86
C GLY A 50 0.91 -10.83 -7.36
N PHE A 51 1.92 -10.83 -6.48
CA PHE A 51 1.77 -10.72 -5.01
C PHE A 51 1.59 -9.27 -4.48
N GLU A 52 0.81 -8.41 -5.15
CA GLU A 52 0.88 -6.95 -4.96
C GLU A 52 0.16 -6.38 -3.71
N LEU A 53 -0.86 -7.04 -3.19
CA LEU A 53 -1.60 -6.55 -2.00
C LEU A 53 -0.74 -6.62 -0.72
N GLU A 54 0.26 -7.49 -0.69
CA GLU A 54 1.15 -7.67 0.46
C GLU A 54 2.17 -6.52 0.61
N TYR A 55 2.40 -5.73 -0.45
CA TYR A 55 3.31 -4.57 -0.41
C TYR A 55 2.67 -3.30 0.11
N LEU A 56 1.34 -3.24 0.16
CA LEU A 56 0.66 -2.05 0.67
C LEU A 56 1.08 -1.78 2.13
N GLY A 57 1.18 -2.80 2.97
CA GLY A 57 1.64 -2.64 4.36
C GLY A 57 3.05 -2.02 4.47
N VAL A 58 4.01 -2.49 3.66
CA VAL A 58 5.39 -1.97 3.62
C VAL A 58 5.42 -0.55 3.06
N THR A 59 4.67 -0.30 1.99
CA THR A 59 4.51 1.03 1.40
C THR A 59 3.92 2.02 2.40
N LEU A 60 2.87 1.63 3.11
CA LEU A 60 2.25 2.48 4.13
C LEU A 60 3.20 2.74 5.30
N HIS A 61 4.10 1.81 5.64
CA HIS A 61 5.13 2.08 6.65
C HIS A 61 6.07 3.21 6.26
N GLN A 62 6.35 3.37 4.97
CA GLN A 62 7.23 4.42 4.44
C GLN A 62 6.47 5.71 4.12
N LEU A 63 5.26 5.61 3.59
CA LEU A 63 4.46 6.76 3.14
C LEU A 63 3.62 7.39 4.27
N ASN A 64 3.20 6.63 5.30
CA ASN A 64 2.37 7.19 6.39
C ASN A 64 3.08 8.28 7.21
N PRO A 65 4.39 8.21 7.51
CA PRO A 65 5.09 9.32 8.16
C PRO A 65 5.01 10.61 7.35
N VAL A 66 5.29 10.53 6.05
CA VAL A 66 5.21 11.69 5.15
C VAL A 66 3.77 12.21 5.05
N LEU A 67 2.78 11.30 4.98
CA LEU A 67 1.37 11.68 5.01
C LEU A 67 1.02 12.37 6.33
N ALA A 68 1.45 11.86 7.49
CA ALA A 68 1.16 12.43 8.81
C ALA A 68 1.75 13.83 9.00
N GLU A 69 2.91 14.10 8.42
CA GLU A 69 3.54 15.43 8.44
C GLU A 69 2.80 16.45 7.56
N ASN A 70 2.09 15.96 6.53
CA ASN A 70 1.52 16.80 5.48
C ASN A 70 0.00 16.93 5.52
N ALA A 71 -0.69 16.02 6.21
CA ALA A 71 -2.13 15.92 6.28
C ALA A 71 -2.65 16.30 7.66
N ARG A 72 -3.93 16.66 7.71
CA ARG A 72 -4.66 17.01 8.93
C ARG A 72 -5.99 16.25 9.02
N PRO A 73 -6.62 16.20 10.20
CA PRO A 73 -7.97 15.66 10.32
C PRO A 73 -8.95 16.33 9.35
N GLY A 74 -9.74 15.50 8.66
CA GLY A 74 -10.66 15.91 7.60
C GLY A 74 -10.08 15.88 6.19
N ASP A 75 -8.77 15.69 6.02
CA ASP A 75 -8.18 15.44 4.70
C ASP A 75 -8.54 14.03 4.19
N ILE A 76 -8.45 13.85 2.86
CA ILE A 76 -8.79 12.58 2.19
C ILE A 76 -7.52 11.94 1.64
N LEU A 77 -7.37 10.64 1.86
CA LEU A 77 -6.41 9.77 1.17
C LEU A 77 -7.14 8.87 0.18
N LEU A 78 -6.73 8.95 -1.08
CA LEU A 78 -7.21 8.12 -2.17
C LEU A 78 -6.20 7.00 -2.47
N LEU A 79 -6.68 5.76 -2.53
CA LEU A 79 -5.85 4.58 -2.78
C LEU A 79 -6.66 3.51 -3.52
N ALA A 80 -6.08 2.86 -4.53
CA ALA A 80 -6.68 1.67 -5.13
C ALA A 80 -6.99 0.58 -4.10
N GLY A 81 -8.20 0.03 -4.12
CA GLY A 81 -8.54 -1.08 -3.23
C GLY A 81 -8.68 -0.65 -1.77
N ALA A 82 -9.00 0.62 -1.51
CA ALA A 82 -9.31 1.14 -0.17
C ALA A 82 -10.31 0.26 0.61
N ASN A 83 -11.20 -0.46 -0.08
CA ASN A 83 -12.12 -1.43 0.54
C ASN A 83 -11.39 -2.54 1.33
N ALA A 84 -10.21 -2.97 0.87
CA ALA A 84 -9.38 -3.93 1.59
C ALA A 84 -8.75 -3.32 2.85
N VAL A 85 -8.57 -1.99 2.88
CA VAL A 85 -8.00 -1.28 4.03
C VAL A 85 -9.01 -0.98 5.13
N VAL A 86 -10.28 -0.84 4.76
CA VAL A 86 -11.38 -0.68 5.73
C VAL A 86 -11.70 -2.01 6.43
N HIS A 87 -11.33 -3.14 5.81
CA HIS A 87 -11.51 -4.49 6.34
C HIS A 87 -10.18 -5.25 6.38
N PRO A 88 -9.22 -4.83 7.22
CA PRO A 88 -7.94 -5.52 7.32
C PRO A 88 -8.18 -6.97 7.74
N ASP A 89 -7.48 -7.91 7.10
CA ASP A 89 -7.39 -9.27 7.62
C ASP A 89 -6.81 -9.16 9.05
N PRO A 90 -7.38 -9.82 10.06
CA PRO A 90 -6.85 -9.77 11.42
C PRO A 90 -5.38 -10.25 11.53
N ASN A 91 -4.86 -10.94 10.51
CA ASN A 91 -3.46 -11.36 10.41
C ASN A 91 -2.56 -10.36 9.65
N GLU A 92 -3.14 -9.34 9.00
CA GLU A 92 -2.41 -8.28 8.31
C GLU A 92 -2.18 -7.09 9.25
N SER A 93 -0.93 -6.89 9.66
CA SER A 93 -0.55 -5.73 10.46
C SER A 93 -0.15 -4.57 9.56
N TRP A 94 -1.12 -3.90 8.94
CA TRP A 94 -0.85 -2.65 8.23
C TRP A 94 -0.70 -1.51 9.25
N PRO A 95 0.23 -0.57 9.05
CA PRO A 95 0.32 0.58 9.92
C PRO A 95 -0.98 1.40 9.80
N PRO A 96 -1.54 1.88 10.92
CA PRO A 96 -2.74 2.70 10.87
C PRO A 96 -2.47 3.98 10.09
N PHE A 97 -3.46 4.45 9.34
CA PHE A 97 -3.40 5.78 8.75
C PHE A 97 -3.38 6.87 9.83
N PRO A 98 -2.85 8.06 9.51
CA PRO A 98 -2.90 9.17 10.44
C PRO A 98 -4.34 9.49 10.87
N ASN A 99 -4.50 9.82 12.15
CA ASN A 99 -5.81 9.99 12.77
C ASN A 99 -6.63 11.09 12.07
N GLY A 100 -7.90 10.76 11.79
CA GLY A 100 -8.86 11.70 11.21
C GLY A 100 -8.73 11.91 9.70
N ILE A 101 -7.85 11.17 9.01
CA ILE A 101 -7.83 11.11 7.55
C ILE A 101 -8.93 10.15 7.08
N LEU A 102 -9.72 10.59 6.10
CA LEU A 102 -10.70 9.76 5.43
C LEU A 102 -10.02 8.99 4.29
N VAL A 103 -10.21 7.67 4.26
CA VAL A 103 -9.63 6.82 3.21
C VAL A 103 -10.73 6.41 2.24
N ALA A 104 -10.48 6.58 0.94
CA ALA A 104 -11.44 6.23 -0.09
C ALA A 104 -10.76 5.65 -1.34
N ASP A 105 -11.54 4.98 -2.18
CA ASP A 105 -11.03 4.39 -3.41
C ASP A 105 -10.60 5.48 -4.40
N PHE A 106 -9.44 5.31 -5.04
CA PHE A 106 -8.92 6.27 -6.00
C PHE A 106 -9.85 6.53 -7.18
N LYS A 107 -10.70 5.56 -7.57
CA LYS A 107 -11.68 5.70 -8.66
C LYS A 107 -12.66 6.86 -8.45
N LEU A 108 -12.85 7.31 -7.21
CA LEU A 108 -13.75 8.41 -6.88
C LEU A 108 -13.19 9.78 -7.29
N LEU A 109 -11.90 9.88 -7.67
CA LEU A 109 -11.26 11.14 -8.00
C LEU A 109 -11.92 11.86 -9.20
N ASN A 110 -12.36 11.12 -10.23
CA ASN A 110 -13.02 11.73 -11.41
C ASN A 110 -14.42 12.29 -11.12
N ASP A 111 -15.06 11.76 -10.10
CA ASP A 111 -16.42 12.12 -9.70
C ASP A 111 -16.39 12.73 -8.29
N PHE A 112 -15.29 13.41 -7.94
CA PHE A 112 -14.99 13.82 -6.56
C PHE A 112 -16.13 14.63 -5.94
N GLU A 113 -16.68 15.62 -6.66
CA GLU A 113 -17.78 16.46 -6.17
C GLU A 113 -19.08 15.67 -5.93
N LYS A 114 -19.30 14.58 -6.68
CA LYS A 114 -20.47 13.70 -6.51
C LYS A 114 -20.35 12.87 -5.22
N TYR A 115 -19.15 12.38 -4.90
CA TYR A 115 -18.92 11.52 -3.73
C TYR A 115 -18.61 12.30 -2.45
N PHE A 116 -18.07 13.51 -2.59
CA PHE A 116 -17.72 14.39 -1.47
C PHE A 116 -18.40 15.77 -1.61
N PRO A 117 -19.75 15.80 -1.65
CA PRO A 117 -20.48 17.05 -1.83
C PRO A 117 -20.20 17.99 -0.64
N GLY A 118 -19.79 19.23 -0.95
CA GLY A 118 -19.47 20.23 0.07
C GLY A 118 -18.08 20.08 0.72
N PHE A 119 -17.21 19.22 0.20
CA PHE A 119 -15.81 19.18 0.62
C PHE A 119 -15.10 20.49 0.27
N ASP A 120 -14.60 21.19 1.28
CA ASP A 120 -13.91 22.47 1.09
C ASP A 120 -12.43 22.24 0.77
N LEU A 121 -12.11 22.20 -0.53
CA LEU A 121 -10.73 22.05 -1.03
C LEU A 121 -9.78 23.19 -0.63
N LYS A 122 -10.29 24.31 -0.08
CA LYS A 122 -9.45 25.37 0.49
C LYS A 122 -9.07 25.08 1.95
N ARG A 123 -9.91 24.33 2.65
CA ARG A 123 -9.73 23.96 4.07
C ARG A 123 -9.25 22.54 4.27
N HIS A 124 -9.30 21.68 3.27
CA HIS A 124 -8.85 20.30 3.36
C HIS A 124 -8.07 19.93 2.10
N GLN A 125 -7.23 18.91 2.21
CA GLN A 125 -6.37 18.44 1.14
C GLN A 125 -6.79 17.05 0.70
N VAL A 126 -6.46 16.74 -0.56
CA VAL A 126 -6.64 15.41 -1.15
C VAL A 126 -5.26 14.85 -1.42
N PHE A 127 -5.01 13.65 -0.91
CA PHE A 127 -3.80 12.88 -1.15
C PHE A 127 -4.13 11.65 -1.99
N ALA A 128 -3.17 11.17 -2.74
CA ALA A 128 -3.28 9.90 -3.44
C ALA A 128 -2.01 9.07 -3.27
N ILE A 129 -2.14 7.79 -3.00
CA ILE A 129 -1.06 6.82 -3.14
C ILE A 129 -1.29 6.06 -4.44
N LEU A 130 -0.36 6.19 -5.37
CA LEU A 130 -0.43 5.56 -6.68
C LEU A 130 0.59 4.46 -6.82
N SER A 131 0.18 3.31 -7.36
CA SER A 131 1.08 2.22 -7.73
C SER A 131 1.80 2.52 -9.05
N SER A 132 2.92 1.87 -9.30
CA SER A 132 3.63 1.91 -10.58
C SER A 132 3.13 0.92 -11.62
N ARG A 133 2.54 -0.18 -11.18
CA ARG A 133 1.99 -1.21 -12.05
C ARG A 133 0.54 -0.95 -12.45
N TYR A 134 -0.17 -0.32 -11.53
CA TYR A 134 -1.53 0.19 -11.69
C TYR A 134 -1.42 1.69 -11.50
N ALA A 135 -1.41 2.53 -12.53
CA ALA A 135 -1.71 3.95 -12.35
C ALA A 135 -3.21 4.07 -12.01
N ASP A 136 -3.57 3.69 -10.79
CA ASP A 136 -4.69 2.80 -10.46
C ASP A 136 -6.09 3.28 -10.90
N LEU A 137 -6.61 3.08 -12.11
CA LEU A 137 -6.28 2.16 -13.20
C LEU A 137 -6.94 2.69 -14.51
N ARG A 138 -6.78 3.99 -14.80
CA ARG A 138 -7.30 4.73 -15.98
C ARG A 138 -6.46 6.01 -16.21
N GLU A 139 -6.75 6.75 -17.29
CA GLU A 139 -6.16 8.04 -17.71
C GLU A 139 -5.88 9.02 -16.55
N THR A 140 -6.76 9.09 -15.55
CA THR A 140 -6.61 9.96 -14.37
C THR A 140 -5.37 9.66 -13.53
N GLY A 141 -5.03 8.39 -13.32
CA GLY A 141 -3.84 8.01 -12.55
C GLY A 141 -2.56 8.45 -13.26
N GLU A 142 -2.50 8.26 -14.58
CA GLU A 142 -1.38 8.70 -15.42
C GLU A 142 -1.26 10.23 -15.43
N LEU A 143 -2.37 10.94 -15.53
CA LEU A 143 -2.40 12.40 -15.45
C LEU A 143 -1.89 12.92 -14.11
N VAL A 144 -2.19 12.24 -13.00
CA VAL A 144 -1.63 12.60 -11.68
C VAL A 144 -0.11 12.39 -11.69
N LEU A 145 0.37 11.24 -12.19
CA LEU A 145 1.81 10.95 -12.24
C LEU A 145 2.59 11.94 -13.12
N GLU A 146 1.98 12.40 -14.21
CA GLU A 146 2.58 13.37 -15.14
C GLU A 146 2.59 14.80 -14.56
N LYS A 147 1.46 15.22 -13.96
CA LYS A 147 1.22 16.64 -13.65
C LYS A 147 1.38 17.00 -12.18
N VAL A 148 1.37 16.01 -11.28
CA VAL A 148 1.40 16.24 -9.83
C VAL A 148 2.69 15.63 -9.25
N PRO A 149 3.61 16.46 -8.73
CA PRO A 149 4.85 15.95 -8.16
C PRO A 149 4.58 15.02 -6.97
N ALA A 150 5.40 13.98 -6.85
CA ALA A 150 5.36 13.12 -5.68
C ALA A 150 5.91 13.86 -4.46
N LEU A 151 5.24 13.70 -3.32
CA LEU A 151 5.76 14.09 -2.01
C LEU A 151 6.79 13.07 -1.51
N ALA A 152 6.57 11.79 -1.81
CA ALA A 152 7.47 10.71 -1.48
C ALA A 152 7.28 9.54 -2.47
N THR A 153 8.37 8.81 -2.71
CA THR A 153 8.38 7.61 -3.55
C THR A 153 8.90 6.43 -2.74
N VAL A 154 8.33 5.26 -3.00
CA VAL A 154 8.89 3.98 -2.59
C VAL A 154 9.49 3.37 -3.84
N GLU A 155 10.80 3.16 -3.83
CA GLU A 155 11.56 2.66 -4.99
C GLU A 155 12.25 1.33 -4.65
N TYR A 156 12.40 0.49 -5.66
CA TYR A 156 13.17 -0.74 -5.58
C TYR A 156 13.94 -0.94 -6.89
N ASP A 157 15.26 -1.15 -6.79
CA ASP A 157 16.14 -1.32 -7.95
C ASP A 157 16.06 -0.17 -8.98
N GLY A 158 15.82 1.05 -8.49
CA GLY A 158 15.65 2.25 -9.34
C GLY A 158 14.28 2.38 -10.00
N GLU A 159 13.36 1.45 -9.75
CA GLU A 159 11.97 1.54 -10.22
C GLU A 159 11.05 2.04 -9.10
N ARG A 160 10.19 3.02 -9.42
CA ARG A 160 9.09 3.43 -8.54
C ARG A 160 8.16 2.24 -8.35
N LEU A 161 7.81 1.92 -7.11
CA LEU A 161 6.74 0.98 -6.75
C LEU A 161 5.46 1.72 -6.38
N PHE A 162 5.59 2.74 -5.53
CA PHE A 162 4.48 3.58 -5.11
C PHE A 162 4.93 5.03 -4.97
N SER A 163 3.98 5.95 -5.05
CA SER A 163 4.22 7.36 -4.74
C SER A 163 3.04 8.00 -4.06
N LEU A 164 3.34 8.86 -3.09
CA LEU A 164 2.37 9.72 -2.42
C LEU A 164 2.33 11.06 -3.13
N HIS A 165 1.13 11.55 -3.47
CA HIS A 165 0.90 12.83 -4.13
C HIS A 165 -0.07 13.67 -3.31
N ARG A 166 0.14 14.99 -3.29
CA ARG A 166 -0.88 15.96 -2.85
C ARG A 166 -1.58 16.49 -4.09
N ILE A 167 -2.85 16.13 -4.27
CA ILE A 167 -3.65 16.49 -5.43
C ILE A 167 -4.07 17.96 -5.32
N PRO A 168 -3.65 18.84 -6.24
CA PRO A 168 -4.00 20.26 -6.19
C PRO A 168 -5.50 20.49 -6.39
N GLU A 169 -6.08 21.50 -5.73
CA GLU A 169 -7.49 21.90 -5.91
C GLU A 169 -7.84 22.08 -7.40
N ARG A 170 -6.97 22.78 -8.15
CA ARG A 170 -7.15 22.99 -9.60
C ARG A 170 -7.25 21.67 -10.36
N PHE A 171 -6.47 20.67 -9.97
CA PHE A 171 -6.46 19.37 -10.64
C PHE A 171 -7.80 18.68 -10.43
N VAL A 172 -8.31 18.63 -9.20
CA VAL A 172 -9.62 18.02 -8.90
C VAL A 172 -10.74 18.67 -9.72
N LYS A 173 -10.71 19.99 -9.91
CA LYS A 173 -11.73 20.75 -10.66
C LYS A 173 -11.61 20.64 -12.17
N GLU A 174 -10.42 20.40 -12.68
CA GLU A 174 -10.12 20.31 -14.13
C GLU A 174 -10.23 18.88 -14.65
N LEU A 175 -10.43 17.89 -13.78
CA LEU A 175 -10.60 16.51 -14.20
C LEU A 175 -11.87 16.35 -15.04
N PRO A 176 -11.79 15.65 -16.19
CA PRO A 176 -12.97 15.33 -16.95
C PRO A 176 -13.87 14.43 -16.09
N THR A 177 -15.09 14.88 -15.84
CA THR A 177 -16.12 14.03 -15.24
C THR A 177 -16.30 12.82 -16.15
N ARG A 178 -16.38 11.61 -15.58
CA ARG A 178 -16.71 10.44 -16.38
C ARG A 178 -18.14 10.60 -16.90
N ILE A 179 -18.26 10.96 -18.17
CA ILE A 179 -19.52 10.77 -18.90
C ILE A 179 -19.79 9.27 -18.83
N GLU A 180 -20.96 8.89 -18.31
CA GLU A 180 -21.38 7.49 -18.17
C GLU A 180 -21.02 6.72 -19.45
N GLU A 181 -20.26 5.63 -19.31
CA GLU A 181 -20.03 4.71 -20.41
C GLU A 181 -21.40 4.33 -20.98
N ASP A 182 -21.53 4.66 -22.26
CA ASP A 182 -22.69 4.51 -23.12
C ASP A 182 -23.47 3.22 -22.81
N LYS A 183 -24.75 3.36 -22.46
CA LYS A 183 -25.74 2.27 -22.44
C LYS A 183 -26.09 1.83 -23.87
N THR A 184 -25.10 1.69 -24.74
CA THR A 184 -25.26 1.14 -26.09
C THR A 184 -24.24 0.05 -26.33
N THR A 185 -24.56 -1.12 -25.79
CA THR A 185 -24.32 -2.35 -26.54
C THR A 185 -25.63 -3.14 -26.50
N PRO A 186 -26.29 -3.36 -27.65
CA PRO A 186 -27.59 -4.02 -27.72
C PRO A 186 -27.55 -5.49 -27.28
#